data_AF-A0A4C1SG59-F1
#
_entry.id   AF-A0A4C1SG59-F1
#
_cell.length_a   1.000
_cell.length_b   1.000
_cell.length_c   1.000
_cell.angle_alpha   90.00
_cell.angle_beta   90.00
_cell.angle_gamma   90.00
#
_symmetry.space_group_name_H-M   'P 1'
#
loop_
_entity.id
_entity.type
_entity.pdbx_description
1 polymer ?
#
loop_
_entity_poly.entity_id
_entity_poly.type
_entity_poly.pdbx_seq_one_letter_code
_entity_poly.pdbx_strand_id
1 'polypeptide(L)'
;MLASYYHSQPAAFITTMAREVARCNSMQQNPQSINVPLTICIFKAKSEILQCVEMLIDKMQSEIASLLVEVMDITLHCVDNIELKTKGLSEVCPSICRFNQISHCSQTRRIAVVPATAIWPFTNCVKINVK
;
A
#
# COMPACT_ATOMS: atom_id res chain seq x y z
N MET A 1 -20.26 -8.44 2.92
CA MET A 1 -19.97 -8.13 4.34
C MET A 1 -18.71 -7.26 4.48
N LEU A 2 -17.59 -7.60 3.83
CA LEU A 2 -16.37 -6.76 3.85
C LEU A 2 -16.58 -5.34 3.27
N ALA A 3 -17.30 -5.20 2.15
CA ALA A 3 -17.58 -3.89 1.54
C ALA A 3 -18.36 -2.92 2.47
N SER A 4 -19.24 -3.45 3.32
CA SER A 4 -19.98 -2.64 4.31
C SER A 4 -19.13 -2.26 5.51
N TYR A 5 -18.24 -3.14 5.96
CA TYR A 5 -17.35 -2.91 7.11
C TYR A 5 -16.31 -1.83 6.82
N TYR A 6 -15.72 -1.87 5.64
CA TYR A 6 -14.69 -0.94 5.20
C TYR A 6 -15.20 0.51 5.02
N HIS A 7 -16.49 0.68 4.64
CA HIS A 7 -17.08 2.00 4.42
C HIS A 7 -17.31 2.75 5.73
N SER A 8 -17.55 2.01 6.82
CA SER A 8 -17.79 2.58 8.14
C SER A 8 -16.51 2.84 8.93
N GLN A 9 -15.40 2.15 8.61
CA GLN A 9 -14.13 2.24 9.35
C GLN A 9 -12.91 2.08 8.41
N PRO A 10 -12.64 3.06 7.53
CA PRO A 10 -11.55 2.98 6.56
C PRO A 10 -10.17 2.85 7.24
N ALA A 11 -9.96 3.58 8.34
CA ALA A 11 -8.71 3.52 9.09
C ALA A 11 -8.45 2.13 9.71
N ALA A 12 -9.48 1.46 10.23
CA ALA A 12 -9.36 0.12 10.80
C ALA A 12 -9.00 -0.92 9.72
N PHE A 13 -9.58 -0.77 8.53
CA PHE A 13 -9.23 -1.62 7.39
C PHE A 13 -7.76 -1.44 6.99
N ILE A 14 -7.32 -0.20 6.73
CA ILE A 14 -5.94 0.09 6.33
C ILE A 14 -4.93 -0.40 7.36
N THR A 15 -5.15 -0.12 8.65
CA THR A 15 -4.23 -0.56 9.73
C THR A 15 -4.17 -2.08 9.87
N THR A 16 -5.30 -2.77 9.70
CA THR A 16 -5.36 -4.24 9.70
C THR A 16 -4.58 -4.83 8.54
N MET A 17 -4.78 -4.29 7.33
CA MET A 17 -4.10 -4.76 6.13
C MET A 17 -2.60 -4.47 6.15
N ALA A 18 -2.19 -3.29 6.62
CA ALA A 18 -0.78 -2.95 6.79
C ALA A 18 -0.08 -3.88 7.78
N ARG A 19 -0.73 -4.21 8.90
CA ARG A 19 -0.22 -5.19 9.86
C ARG A 19 -0.06 -6.58 9.23
N GLU A 20 -1.01 -6.96 8.39
CA GLU A 20 -0.96 -8.23 7.68
C GLU A 20 0.17 -8.28 6.64
N VAL A 21 0.42 -7.19 5.91
CA VAL A 21 1.58 -7.04 5.01
C VAL A 21 2.90 -7.19 5.77
N ALA A 22 3.06 -6.51 6.90
CA ALA A 22 4.25 -6.61 7.73
C ALA A 22 4.48 -8.05 8.25
N ARG A 23 3.40 -8.74 8.64
CA ARG A 23 3.43 -10.15 9.05
C ARG A 23 3.84 -11.06 7.89
N CYS A 24 3.28 -10.87 6.70
CA CYS A 24 3.60 -11.63 5.49
C CYS A 24 5.07 -11.44 5.08
N ASN A 25 5.57 -10.20 5.10
CA ASN A 25 6.96 -9.89 4.80
C ASN A 25 7.93 -10.54 5.80
N SER A 26 7.57 -10.55 7.09
CA SER A 26 8.37 -11.20 8.14
C SER A 26 8.44 -12.71 7.97
N MET A 27 7.32 -13.35 7.59
CA MET A 27 7.28 -14.79 7.28
C MET A 27 8.13 -15.16 6.06
N GLN A 28 8.12 -14.34 5.00
CA GLN A 28 8.96 -14.60 3.83
C GLN A 28 10.45 -14.55 4.16
N GLN A 29 10.84 -13.72 5.13
CA GLN A 29 12.24 -13.54 5.51
C GLN A 29 12.74 -14.62 6.48
N ASN A 30 11.85 -15.29 7.23
CA ASN A 30 12.21 -16.39 8.12
C ASN A 30 11.21 -17.57 8.03
N PRO A 31 11.41 -18.52 7.09
CA PRO A 31 10.45 -19.60 6.83
C PRO A 31 10.36 -20.67 7.93
N GLN A 32 11.18 -20.61 9.00
CA GLN A 32 11.28 -21.68 10.01
C GLN A 32 10.32 -21.54 11.21
N SER A 33 9.53 -20.47 11.31
CA SER A 33 8.50 -20.34 12.37
C SER A 33 7.15 -20.90 11.90
N ILE A 34 7.09 -22.20 11.64
CA ILE A 34 5.87 -22.93 11.22
C ILE A 34 5.22 -23.56 12.46
N ASN A 35 4.36 -22.80 13.13
CA ASN A 35 3.20 -23.36 13.87
C ASN A 35 2.14 -22.29 14.18
N VAL A 36 1.91 -21.37 13.23
CA VAL A 36 0.75 -20.48 13.28
C VAL A 36 -0.14 -20.92 12.12
N PRO A 37 -1.44 -21.20 12.35
CA PRO A 37 -2.37 -21.53 11.29
C PRO A 37 -2.21 -20.51 10.16
N LEU A 38 -2.22 -20.98 8.91
CA LEU A 38 -2.18 -20.16 7.71
C LEU A 38 -3.44 -19.28 7.67
N THR A 39 -3.48 -18.23 8.50
CA THR A 39 -4.41 -17.13 8.35
C THR A 39 -4.08 -16.51 7.01
N ILE A 40 -4.94 -16.86 6.04
CA ILE A 40 -5.12 -16.34 4.69
C ILE A 40 -4.12 -15.25 4.35
N CYS A 41 -2.94 -15.67 3.89
CA CYS A 41 -1.95 -14.75 3.38
C CYS A 41 -2.59 -13.96 2.21
N ILE A 42 -2.57 -12.63 2.27
CA ILE A 42 -3.18 -11.67 1.33
C ILE A 42 -2.87 -11.91 -0.17
N PHE A 43 -1.94 -12.81 -0.49
CA PHE A 43 -1.57 -13.22 -1.85
C PHE A 43 -2.74 -13.63 -2.75
N LYS A 44 -3.81 -14.24 -2.21
CA LYS A 44 -4.93 -14.70 -3.04
C LYS A 44 -5.92 -13.59 -3.40
N ALA A 45 -5.93 -12.48 -2.69
CA ALA A 45 -6.92 -11.40 -2.85
C ALA A 45 -6.29 -10.07 -3.30
N LYS A 46 -5.05 -10.08 -3.81
CA LYS A 46 -4.29 -8.86 -4.17
C LYS A 46 -5.07 -7.90 -5.06
N SER A 47 -5.75 -8.41 -6.09
CA SER A 47 -6.58 -7.61 -7.00
C SER A 47 -7.78 -6.98 -6.31
N GLU A 48 -8.47 -7.74 -5.45
CA GLU A 48 -9.62 -7.22 -4.68
C GLU A 48 -9.17 -6.15 -3.68
N ILE A 49 -8.03 -6.34 -3.03
CA ILE A 49 -7.46 -5.37 -2.08
C ILE A 49 -7.13 -4.07 -2.79
N LEU A 50 -6.49 -4.13 -3.97
CA LEU A 50 -6.18 -2.95 -4.78
C LEU A 50 -7.45 -2.21 -5.19
N GLN A 51 -8.49 -2.91 -5.64
CA GLN A 51 -9.78 -2.30 -5.98
C GLN A 51 -10.44 -1.64 -4.76
N CYS A 52 -10.39 -2.26 -3.59
CA CYS A 52 -10.88 -1.67 -2.36
C CYS A 52 -10.11 -0.38 -1.98
N VAL A 53 -8.79 -0.40 -2.10
CA VAL A 53 -7.93 0.76 -1.84
C VAL A 53 -8.25 1.90 -2.80
N GLU A 54 -8.39 1.63 -4.10
CA GLU A 54 -8.77 2.65 -5.08
C GLU A 54 -10.14 3.25 -4.77
N MET A 55 -11.12 2.41 -4.42
CA MET A 55 -12.43 2.88 -4.00
C MET A 55 -12.35 3.76 -2.74
N LEU A 56 -11.43 3.51 -1.80
CA LEU A 56 -11.30 4.34 -0.58
C LEU A 56 -10.80 5.71 -0.94
N ILE A 57 -9.79 5.74 -1.81
CA ILE A 57 -9.18 6.97 -2.25
C ILE A 57 -10.24 7.84 -2.91
N ASP A 58 -11.07 7.25 -3.78
CA ASP A 58 -12.11 7.98 -4.49
C ASP A 58 -13.27 8.45 -3.60
N LYS A 59 -13.60 7.69 -2.54
CA LYS A 59 -14.71 8.01 -1.63
C LYS A 59 -14.32 8.87 -0.44
N MET A 60 -13.09 8.74 0.04
CA MET A 60 -12.64 9.27 1.33
C MET A 60 -11.22 9.86 1.24
N GLN A 61 -10.96 10.63 0.18
CA GLN A 61 -9.63 11.16 -0.14
C GLN A 61 -8.92 11.83 1.05
N SER A 62 -9.63 12.65 1.86
CA SER A 62 -9.03 13.34 3.00
C SER A 62 -8.58 12.39 4.12
N GLU A 63 -9.38 11.37 4.43
CA GLU A 63 -9.04 10.38 5.46
C GLU A 63 -7.86 9.53 4.99
N ILE A 64 -7.88 9.11 3.72
CA ILE A 64 -6.83 8.29 3.13
C ILE A 64 -5.52 9.04 2.97
N ALA A 65 -5.56 10.35 2.71
CA ALA A 65 -4.38 11.20 2.67
C ALA A 65 -3.57 11.16 3.98
N SER A 66 -4.24 10.91 5.13
CA SER A 66 -3.58 10.81 6.44
C SER A 66 -2.92 9.45 6.69
N LEU A 67 -3.35 8.41 5.97
CA LEU A 67 -2.88 7.02 6.06
C LEU A 67 -2.11 6.58 4.81
N LEU A 68 -1.60 7.55 4.06
CA LEU A 68 -1.09 7.32 2.70
C LEU A 68 0.17 6.45 2.69
N VAL A 69 0.95 6.49 3.77
CA VAL A 69 2.15 5.67 3.94
C VAL A 69 1.78 4.19 4.04
N GLU A 70 0.79 3.87 4.88
CA GLU A 70 0.26 2.52 5.06
C GLU A 70 -0.42 2.01 3.79
N VAL A 71 -1.19 2.87 3.13
CA VAL A 71 -1.85 2.58 1.85
C VAL A 71 -0.82 2.23 0.78
N MET A 72 0.29 2.97 0.70
CA MET A 72 1.35 2.68 -0.26
C MET A 72 2.01 1.34 0.01
N ASP A 73 2.29 0.99 1.27
CA ASP A 73 2.90 -0.30 1.63
C ASP A 73 2.01 -1.47 1.22
N ILE A 74 0.69 -1.35 1.44
CA ILE A 74 -0.31 -2.33 1.00
C ILE A 74 -0.33 -2.43 -0.53
N THR A 75 -0.40 -1.30 -1.23
CA THR A 75 -0.44 -1.28 -2.70
C THR A 75 0.80 -1.93 -3.29
N LEU A 76 2.00 -1.60 -2.80
CA LEU A 76 3.24 -2.17 -3.32
C LEU A 76 3.41 -3.64 -3.01
N HIS A 77 2.83 -4.12 -1.91
CA HIS A 77 2.77 -5.56 -1.63
C HIS A 77 1.79 -6.30 -2.57
N CYS A 78 0.69 -5.63 -2.96
CA CYS A 78 -0.36 -6.23 -3.77
C CYS A 78 -0.12 -6.12 -5.28
N VAL A 79 0.55 -5.07 -5.76
CA VAL A 79 0.91 -4.90 -7.17
C VAL A 79 2.03 -5.85 -7.56
N ASP A 80 2.00 -6.34 -8.80
CA ASP A 80 3.10 -7.10 -9.37
C ASP A 80 4.31 -6.19 -9.64
N ASN A 81 5.49 -6.58 -9.12
CA ASN A 81 6.71 -5.80 -9.29
C ASN A 81 7.10 -5.65 -10.78
N ILE A 82 6.77 -6.62 -11.63
CA ILE A 82 7.02 -6.55 -13.08
C ILE A 82 6.12 -5.49 -13.71
N GLU A 83 4.84 -5.47 -13.38
CA GLU A 83 3.90 -4.47 -13.90
C GLU A 83 4.26 -3.07 -13.40
N LEU A 84 4.63 -2.94 -12.13
CA LEU A 84 5.07 -1.66 -11.56
C LEU A 84 6.34 -1.13 -12.25
N LYS A 85 7.29 -2.00 -12.63
CA LYS A 85 8.51 -1.60 -13.35
C LYS A 85 8.29 -1.25 -14.82
N THR A 86 7.33 -1.90 -15.46
CA THR A 86 7.08 -1.77 -16.91
C THR A 86 6.10 -0.65 -17.23
N LYS A 87 5.00 -0.57 -16.48
CA LYS A 87 3.93 0.41 -16.68
C LYS A 87 4.06 1.63 -15.76
N GLY A 88 4.64 1.45 -14.57
CA GLY A 88 4.77 2.53 -13.58
C GLY A 88 3.54 2.67 -12.67
N LEU A 89 3.71 3.38 -11.55
CA LEU A 89 2.68 3.51 -10.51
C LEU A 89 1.39 4.16 -11.03
N SER A 90 1.48 5.12 -11.96
CA SER A 90 0.33 5.82 -12.54
C SER A 90 -0.59 4.92 -13.35
N GLU A 91 -0.05 3.87 -13.96
CA GLU A 91 -0.82 2.93 -14.79
C GLU A 91 -1.42 1.80 -13.96
N VAL A 92 -0.72 1.35 -12.91
CA VAL A 92 -1.17 0.24 -12.06
C VAL A 92 -2.08 0.68 -10.91
N CYS A 93 -1.93 1.93 -10.43
CA CYS A 93 -2.78 2.51 -9.39
C CYS A 93 -2.92 4.04 -9.57
N PRO A 94 -3.72 4.49 -10.57
CA PRO A 94 -3.84 5.91 -10.90
C PRO A 94 -4.41 6.76 -9.75
N SER A 95 -5.28 6.19 -8.92
CA SER A 95 -5.91 6.92 -7.80
C SER A 95 -4.91 7.40 -6.76
N ILE A 96 -3.86 6.60 -6.50
CA ILE A 96 -2.76 6.96 -5.59
C ILE A 96 -1.94 8.14 -6.12
N CYS A 97 -1.74 8.23 -7.43
CA CYS A 97 -0.95 9.31 -8.04
C CYS A 97 -1.63 10.69 -7.97
N ARG A 98 -2.89 10.79 -7.50
CA ARG A 98 -3.61 12.06 -7.34
C ARG A 98 -3.17 12.84 -6.09
N PHE A 99 -2.44 12.22 -5.17
CA PHE A 99 -1.97 12.89 -3.96
C PHE A 99 -0.64 13.62 -4.20
N ASN A 100 -0.62 14.92 -3.88
CA ASN A 100 0.60 15.74 -3.92
C ASN A 100 1.70 15.26 -2.95
N GLN A 101 1.35 14.37 -2.01
CA GLN A 101 2.25 13.73 -1.05
C GLN A 101 3.08 12.59 -1.68
N ILE A 102 2.81 12.21 -2.93
CA ILE A 102 3.48 11.13 -3.62
C ILE A 102 4.34 11.68 -4.76
N SER A 103 5.56 11.19 -4.86
CA SER A 103 6.47 11.49 -5.97
C SER A 103 7.08 10.21 -6.50
N HIS A 104 7.08 10.05 -7.82
CA HIS A 104 7.63 8.87 -8.50
C HIS A 104 8.71 9.31 -9.51
N CYS A 105 9.88 8.69 -9.43
CA CYS A 105 10.95 8.86 -10.40
C CYS A 105 11.00 7.62 -11.31
N SER A 106 10.55 7.76 -12.57
CA SER A 106 10.54 6.69 -13.56
C SER A 106 11.96 6.18 -13.90
N GLN A 107 12.96 7.05 -13.85
CA GLN A 107 14.34 6.70 -14.19
C GLN A 107 15.04 5.85 -13.13
N THR A 108 14.79 6.12 -11.84
CA THR A 108 15.37 5.34 -10.74
C THR A 108 14.40 4.33 -10.13
N ARG A 109 13.15 4.30 -10.62
CA ARG A 109 12.04 3.47 -10.12
C ARG A 109 11.83 3.63 -8.60
N ARG A 110 12.02 4.86 -8.11
CA ARG A 110 11.84 5.20 -6.70
C ARG A 110 10.49 5.88 -6.52
N ILE A 111 9.74 5.40 -5.54
CA ILE A 111 8.52 6.04 -5.06
C ILE A 111 8.85 6.65 -3.70
N ALA A 112 8.42 7.89 -3.50
CA ALA A 112 8.49 8.63 -2.26
C ALA A 112 7.07 8.99 -1.82
N VAL A 113 6.77 8.73 -0.56
CA VAL A 113 5.51 9.14 0.09
C VAL A 113 5.85 9.98 1.30
N VAL A 114 5.11 11.07 1.47
CA VAL A 114 5.23 12.00 2.61
C VAL A 114 3.98 11.85 3.47
N PRO A 115 4.10 11.61 4.79
CA PRO A 115 2.95 11.68 5.68
C PRO A 115 2.49 13.13 5.86
N ALA A 116 1.18 13.33 6.04
CA ALA A 116 0.57 14.66 6.10
C ALA A 116 1.14 15.56 7.23
N THR A 117 1.74 14.96 8.25
CA THR A 117 2.35 15.65 9.39
C THR A 117 3.83 15.98 9.22
N ALA A 118 4.49 15.53 8.14
CA ALA A 118 5.90 15.77 7.92
C ALA A 118 6.16 17.11 7.21
N ILE A 119 6.91 18.00 7.87
CA ILE A 119 7.49 19.21 7.29
C ILE A 119 8.84 18.81 6.66
N TRP A 120 9.07 19.16 5.39
CA TRP A 120 10.29 18.87 4.61
C TRP A 120 11.59 19.06 5.43
N PRO A 121 12.56 18.14 5.30
CA PRO A 121 13.37 18.02 4.08
C PRO A 121 13.35 16.61 3.46
N PHE A 122 13.81 16.53 2.20
CA PHE A 122 13.84 15.38 1.27
C PHE A 122 14.52 14.10 1.81
N THR A 123 14.95 14.08 3.06
CA THR A 123 15.75 13.02 3.70
C THR A 123 14.93 11.84 4.23
N ASN A 124 13.63 12.03 4.52
CA ASN A 124 12.74 10.97 5.02
C ASN A 124 11.69 10.51 4.01
N CYS A 125 11.92 10.71 2.71
CA CYS A 125 11.17 9.98 1.70
C CYS A 125 11.39 8.48 1.95
N VAL A 126 10.34 7.74 2.30
CA VAL A 126 10.38 6.27 2.28
C VAL A 126 10.67 5.90 0.82
N LYS A 127 11.94 5.67 0.49
CA LYS A 127 12.38 5.24 -0.84
C LYS A 127 12.03 3.78 -0.94
N ILE A 128 10.83 3.51 -1.44
CA ILE A 128 10.47 2.13 -1.72
C ILE A 128 11.16 1.79 -3.03
N ASN A 129 12.25 1.02 -2.91
CA ASN A 129 12.96 0.51 -4.06
C ASN A 129 12.09 -0.62 -4.62
N VAL A 130 11.56 -0.41 -5.82
CA VAL A 130 10.78 -1.43 -6.52
C VAL A 130 11.74 -2.56 -6.89
N LYS A 131 11.85 -3.56 -5.99
CA LYS A 131 12.77 -4.69 -6.10
C LYS A 131 12.57 -5.48 -7.37
#